data_AF-A0A956EC48-F1
#
_entry.id   AF-A0A956EC48-F1
#
_cell.length_a   1.000
_cell.length_b   1.000
_cell.length_c   1.000
_cell.angle_alpha   90.00
_cell.angle_beta   90.00
_cell.angle_gamma   90.00
#
_symmetry.space_group_name_H-M   'P 1'
#
loop_
_entity.id
_entity.type
_entity.pdbx_description
1 polymer ?
#
loop_
_entity_poly.entity_id
_entity_poly.type
_entity_poly.pdbx_seq_one_letter_code
_entity_poly.pdbx_strand_id
1 'polypeptide(L)' 'MQLLIDTHVLIWSLAGDARLSDTVRRLIGHADNDVVVSAASAWEIATKYRLGKLPSAAALAADIPGAVRSQGFASSP' A
#
# COMPACT_ATOMS: atom_id res chain seq x y z
N MET A 1 17.61 2.49 -0.31
CA MET A 1 17.25 1.77 -1.57
C MET A 1 15.77 1.99 -1.82
N GLN A 2 15.34 2.19 -3.07
CA GLN A 2 13.92 2.38 -3.37
C GLN A 2 13.20 1.03 -3.47
N LEU A 3 12.11 0.87 -2.73
CA LEU A 3 11.25 -0.31 -2.73
C LEU A 3 9.89 0.03 -3.33
N LEU A 4 9.65 -0.40 -4.57
CA LEU A 4 8.32 -0.32 -5.16
C LEU A 4 7.46 -1.47 -4.65
N ILE A 5 6.37 -1.15 -3.96
CA ILE A 5 5.45 -2.15 -3.41
C ILE A 5 4.20 -2.31 -4.26
N ASP A 6 3.72 -3.55 -4.34
CA ASP A 6 2.49 -3.91 -5.03
C ASP A 6 1.25 -3.49 -4.23
N THR A 7 0.10 -3.41 -4.91
CA THR A 7 -1.23 -3.18 -4.33
C THR A 7 -1.51 -4.08 -3.13
N HIS A 8 -1.21 -5.39 -3.21
CA HIS A 8 -1.50 -6.31 -2.10
C HIS A 8 -0.63 -6.06 -0.87
N VAL A 9 0.63 -5.65 -1.07
CA VAL A 9 1.56 -5.30 0.02
C VAL A 9 1.06 -4.07 0.76
N LEU A 10 0.61 -3.05 0.03
CA LEU A 10 0.02 -1.85 0.64
C LEU A 10 -1.22 -2.18 1.48
N ILE A 11 -2.13 -2.99 0.94
CA ILE A 11 -3.35 -3.41 1.65
C ILE A 11 -3.01 -4.17 2.93
N TRP A 12 -2.09 -5.12 2.86
CA TRP A 12 -1.70 -5.94 4.03
C TRP A 12 -0.92 -5.14 5.07
N SER A 13 -0.08 -4.19 4.65
CA SER A 13 0.64 -3.29 5.55
C SER A 13 -0.34 -2.46 6.38
N LEU A 14 -1.34 -1.86 5.72
CA LEU A 14 -2.37 -1.05 6.39
C LEU A 14 -3.27 -1.88 7.32
N ALA A 15 -3.55 -3.12 6.95
CA ALA A 15 -4.37 -4.03 7.76
C ALA A 15 -3.59 -4.75 8.87
N GLY A 16 -2.25 -4.58 8.95
CA GLY A 16 -1.40 -5.37 9.84
C GLY A 16 -1.44 -6.88 9.57
N ASP A 17 -1.81 -7.28 8.36
CA ASP A 17 -2.22 -8.64 8.00
C ASP A 17 -1.06 -9.64 8.08
N ALA A 18 -1.30 -10.81 8.68
CA ALA A 18 -0.30 -11.87 8.86
C ALA A 18 0.24 -12.45 7.53
N ARG A 19 -0.45 -12.23 6.41
CA ARG A 19 0.04 -12.59 5.06
C ARG A 19 1.27 -11.79 4.64
N LEU A 20 1.51 -10.64 5.27
CA LEU A 20 2.72 -9.87 5.05
C LEU A 20 3.89 -10.51 5.80
N SER A 21 4.78 -11.18 5.06
CA SER A 21 5.95 -11.86 5.63
C SER A 21 6.82 -10.93 6.47
N ASP A 22 7.48 -11.50 7.49
CA ASP A 22 8.37 -10.72 8.37
C ASP A 22 9.54 -10.08 7.60
N THR A 23 10.00 -10.71 6.52
CA THR A 23 11.04 -10.12 5.67
C THR A 23 10.55 -8.84 5.01
N VAL A 24 9.33 -8.84 4.46
CA VAL A 24 8.74 -7.65 3.84
C VAL A 24 8.46 -6.57 4.89
N ARG A 25 7.94 -6.95 6.07
CA ARG A 25 7.75 -6.02 7.20
C ARG A 25 9.05 -5.34 7.59
N ARG A 26 10.14 -6.09 7.72
CA ARG A 26 11.47 -5.54 8.02
C ARG A 26 11.98 -4.63 6.92
N LEU A 27 11.83 -5.00 5.65
CA LEU A 27 12.26 -4.18 4.52
C LEU A 27 11.50 -2.84 4.46
N ILE A 28 10.19 -2.88 4.63
CA ILE A 28 9.33 -1.69 4.62
C ILE A 28 9.60 -0.78 5.82
N GLY A 29 9.88 -1.36 7.00
CA GLY A 29 10.16 -0.60 8.22
C GLY A 29 11.61 -0.15 8.38
N HIS A 30 12.50 -0.49 7.46
CA HIS A 30 13.91 -0.12 7.55
C HIS A 30 14.12 1.33 7.08
N ALA A 31 14.77 2.16 7.89
CA ALA A 31 14.97 3.58 7.60
C ALA A 31 15.78 3.84 6.30
N ASP A 32 16.66 2.92 5.93
CA ASP A 32 17.45 3.03 4.69
C ASP A 32 16.65 2.68 3.42
N ASN A 33 15.37 2.30 3.53
CA ASN A 33 14.53 1.94 2.39
C ASN A 33 13.44 3.00 2.14
N ASP A 34 13.46 3.57 0.94
CA ASP A 34 12.42 4.47 0.48
C ASP A 34 11.28 3.64 -0.12
N VAL A 35 10.21 3.45 0.65
CA VAL A 35 9.05 2.70 0.20
C VAL A 35 8.17 3.58 -0.67
N VAL A 36 7.96 3.17 -1.92
CA VAL A 36 7.15 3.89 -2.90
C VAL A 36 5.95 3.07 -3.36
N VAL A 37 4.82 3.73 -3.54
CA VAL A 37 3.59 3.18 -4.11
C VAL A 37 3.38 3.77 -5.49
N SER A 38 3.14 2.92 -6.49
CA SER A 38 2.87 3.39 -7.86
C SER A 38 1.48 4.02 -7.98
N ALA A 39 1.35 4.99 -8.89
CA ALA A 39 0.05 5.51 -9.31
C ALA A 39 -0.85 4.41 -9.91
N ALA A 40 -0.26 3.39 -10.56
CA ALA A 40 -0.98 2.24 -11.09
C ALA A 40 -1.66 1.42 -9.98
N SER A 41 -0.98 1.18 -8.85
CA SER A 41 -1.55 0.49 -7.69
C SER A 41 -2.71 1.27 -7.09
N ALA A 42 -2.57 2.60 -6.98
CA ALA A 42 -3.66 3.47 -6.51
C ALA A 42 -4.88 3.40 -7.45
N TRP A 43 -4.65 3.46 -8.76
CA TRP A 43 -5.71 3.32 -9.76
C TRP A 43 -6.39 1.94 -9.72
N GLU A 44 -5.61 0.87 -9.53
CA GLU A 44 -6.13 -0.49 -9.43
C GLU A 44 -7.03 -0.65 -8.19
N ILE A 45 -6.62 -0.12 -7.04
CA ILE A 45 -7.42 -0.11 -5.80
C ILE A 45 -8.75 0.60 -6.03
N ALA A 46 -8.71 1.84 -6.57
CA ALA A 46 -9.90 2.63 -6.82
C ALA A 46 -10.85 1.92 -7.79
N THR A 47 -10.32 1.31 -8.85
CA THR A 47 -11.10 0.58 -9.85
C THR A 47 -11.73 -0.68 -9.25
N LYS A 48 -10.95 -1.50 -8.53
CA LYS A 48 -11.46 -2.73 -7.90
C LYS A 48 -12.49 -2.42 -6.81
N TYR A 49 -12.31 -1.34 -6.04
CA TYR A 49 -13.29 -0.89 -5.06
C TYR A 49 -14.62 -0.48 -5.73
N ARG A 50 -14.56 0.33 -6.78
CA ARG A 50 -15.75 0.74 -7.56
C ARG A 50 -16.51 -0.43 -8.17
N LEU A 51 -15.80 -1.50 -8.56
CA LEU A 51 -16.39 -2.73 -9.08
C LEU A 51 -16.90 -3.69 -7.97
N GLY A 52 -16.82 -3.31 -6.70
CA GLY A 52 -17.23 -4.16 -5.57
C GLY A 52 -16.30 -5.35 -5.31
N LYS A 53 -15.12 -5.38 -5.94
CA LYS A 53 -14.15 -6.50 -5.83
C LYS A 53 -13.21 -6.36 -4.63
N LEU A 54 -13.15 -5.18 -3.99
CA LEU A 54 -12.37 -4.90 -2.78
C LEU A 54 -13.22 -4.18 -1.71
N PRO A 55 -14.32 -4.77 -1.21
CA PRO A 55 -15.20 -4.10 -0.26
C PRO A 55 -14.50 -3.78 1.07
N SER A 56 -13.52 -4.57 1.47
CA SER A 56 -12.72 -4.35 2.69
C SER A 56 -11.73 -3.18 2.58
N ALA A 57 -11.50 -2.65 1.38
CA ALA A 57 -10.57 -1.55 1.14
C ALA A 57 -11.26 -0.17 1.18
N ALA A 58 -12.49 -0.06 1.72
CA ALA A 58 -13.27 1.18 1.69
C ALA A 58 -12.52 2.38 2.31
N ALA A 59 -11.91 2.21 3.47
CA ALA A 59 -11.12 3.26 4.12
C ALA A 59 -9.88 3.66 3.30
N LEU A 60 -9.21 2.69 2.68
CA LEU A 60 -8.07 2.93 1.80
C LEU A 60 -8.49 3.65 0.52
N ALA A 61 -9.56 3.19 -0.13
CA ALA A 61 -10.06 3.77 -1.38
C ALA A 61 -10.63 5.18 -1.21
N ALA A 62 -11.07 5.55 0.00
CA ALA A 62 -11.55 6.89 0.33
C ALA A 62 -10.43 7.94 0.32
N ASP A 63 -9.22 7.57 0.76
CA ASP A 63 -8.05 8.46 0.77
C ASP A 63 -6.74 7.66 0.62
N ILE A 64 -6.46 7.24 -0.62
CA ILE A 64 -5.22 6.51 -0.93
C ILE A 64 -3.97 7.34 -0.59
N PRO A 65 -3.87 8.63 -0.99
CA PRO A 65 -2.70 9.44 -0.63
C PRO A 65 -2.51 9.60 0.89
N GLY A 66 -3.57 9.77 1.66
CA GLY A 66 -3.52 9.80 3.13
C GLY A 66 -3.05 8.47 3.72
N ALA A 67 -3.60 7.35 3.24
CA ALA A 67 -3.20 6.02 3.70
C ALA A 67 -1.72 5.74 3.43
N VAL A 68 -1.22 6.08 2.22
CA VAL A 68 0.20 5.95 1.86
C VAL A 68 1.08 6.79 2.79
N ARG A 69 0.72 8.06 3.01
CA ARG A 69 1.47 8.95 3.93
C ARG A 69 1.45 8.48 5.37
N SER A 70 0.34 7.88 5.84
CA SER A 70 0.22 7.38 7.21
C SER A 70 1.20 6.24 7.53
N GLN A 71 1.67 5.54 6.50
CA GLN A 71 2.67 4.48 6.61
C GLN A 71 4.11 5.00 6.43
N GLY A 72 4.29 6.31 6.17
CA GLY A 72 5.59 6.88 5.81
C GLY A 72 6.04 6.55 4.39
N PHE A 73 5.13 6.07 3.53
CA PHE A 73 5.46 5.75 2.14
C PHE A 73 5.33 6.99 1.25
N ALA A 74 6.04 6.99 0.12
CA ALA A 74 5.94 8.01 -0.90
C ALA A 74 5.14 7.53 -2.12
N SER A 75 4.51 8.46 -2.85
CA SER A 75 3.90 8.16 -4.15
C SER A 75 4.93 8.36 -5.27
N SER A 76 5.06 7.39 -6.16
CA SER A 76 5.77 7.57 -7.43
C SER A 76 4.92 8.40 -8.40
N PRO A 77 5.54 9.19 -9.31
CA PRO A 77 4.86 9.69 -10.50
C PRO A 77 4.22 8.56 -11.32
#